data_AF-A0A359E8Z1-F1
#
_entry.id   AF-A0A359E8Z1-F1
#
_cell.length_a   1.000
_cell.length_b   1.000
_cell.length_c   1.000
_cell.angle_alpha   90.00
_cell.angle_beta   90.00
_cell.angle_gamma   90.00
#
_symmetry.space_group_name_H-M   'P 1'
#
loop_
_entity.id
_entity.type
_entity.pdbx_description
1 polymer ?
#
loop_
_entity_poly.entity_id
_entity_poly.type
_entity_poly.pdbx_seq_one_letter_code
_entity_poly.pdbx_strand_id
1 'polypeptide(L)'
;MSSNNVLDAYNLVGTDGHHQVLFLGGYTAHSTNTNTTYDRNIISNEISIVKRIKRNDVVPVIQRVDWTSGTPYNYFNSKQGNVEDASYAYYALASNGIVYLCLSNNDKNRSDLSLQIASTTEPSHSVGIQKYSDGYTWMALFKIDYTLSKFLTSNWIPVPILENLFSEFNTGNSLNGLATDICGSSAGVLG
;
A
#
# COMPACT_ATOMS: atom_id res chain seq x y z
N MET A 1 14.79 0.94 -15.70
CA MET A 1 14.83 1.97 -14.65
C MET A 1 15.25 1.25 -13.37
N SER A 2 16.49 1.43 -12.91
CA SER A 2 16.98 0.85 -11.65
C SER A 2 16.93 1.94 -10.59
N SER A 3 15.74 2.20 -10.06
CA SER A 3 15.60 2.97 -8.82
C SER A 3 16.04 2.06 -7.67
N ASN A 4 17.01 2.50 -6.88
CA ASN A 4 17.55 1.72 -5.75
C ASN A 4 16.55 1.57 -4.58
N ASN A 5 15.41 2.27 -4.64
CA ASN A 5 14.36 2.24 -3.64
C ASN A 5 12.97 2.42 -4.29
N VAL A 6 11.95 1.80 -3.70
CA VAL A 6 10.53 1.90 -4.07
C VAL A 6 10.03 3.34 -4.04
N LEU A 7 10.52 4.15 -3.09
CA LEU A 7 10.11 5.56 -2.97
C LEU A 7 10.56 6.39 -4.18
N ASP A 8 11.79 6.19 -4.64
CA ASP A 8 12.32 6.87 -5.82
C ASP A 8 11.54 6.46 -7.07
N ALA A 9 11.22 5.17 -7.20
CA ALA A 9 10.40 4.66 -8.30
C ALA A 9 9.02 5.35 -8.33
N TYR A 10 8.36 5.43 -7.17
CA TYR A 10 7.06 6.06 -7.03
C TYR A 10 7.10 7.57 -7.37
N ASN A 11 8.15 8.27 -6.92
CA ASN A 11 8.30 9.70 -7.16
C ASN A 11 8.56 10.08 -8.61
N LEU A 12 8.98 9.12 -9.45
CA LEU A 12 9.10 9.31 -10.90
C LEU A 12 7.78 9.10 -11.65
N VAL A 13 6.76 8.51 -11.02
CA VAL A 13 5.50 8.22 -11.71
C VAL A 13 4.70 9.50 -11.94
N GLY A 14 4.44 9.81 -13.21
CA GLY A 14 3.51 10.87 -13.59
C GLY A 14 4.06 12.29 -13.46
N THR A 15 5.36 12.45 -13.18
CA THR A 15 6.07 13.73 -13.17
C THR A 15 6.44 14.19 -14.58
N ASP A 16 6.79 15.47 -14.71
CA ASP A 16 7.16 16.09 -15.98
C ASP A 16 8.41 15.41 -16.54
N GLY A 17 8.30 14.86 -17.76
CA GLY A 17 9.37 14.10 -18.42
C GLY A 17 9.32 12.58 -18.19
N HIS A 18 8.49 12.08 -17.27
CA HIS A 18 8.35 10.65 -16.97
C HIS A 18 6.88 10.21 -17.03
N HIS A 19 6.36 10.12 -18.26
CA HIS A 19 5.01 9.62 -18.50
C HIS A 19 5.02 8.13 -18.78
N GLN A 20 4.29 7.40 -17.95
CA GLN A 20 4.06 5.98 -18.12
C GLN A 20 2.68 5.79 -18.75
N VAL A 21 2.60 4.89 -19.73
CA VAL A 21 1.36 4.56 -20.42
C VAL A 21 1.17 3.07 -20.42
N LEU A 22 -0.07 2.65 -20.21
CA LEU A 22 -0.54 1.30 -20.50
C LEU A 22 -1.14 1.33 -21.90
N PHE A 23 -0.71 0.44 -22.77
CA PHE A 23 -1.30 0.26 -24.09
C PHE A 23 -1.89 -1.14 -24.24
N LEU A 24 -2.97 -1.25 -25.02
CA LEU A 24 -3.59 -2.50 -25.40
C LEU A 24 -3.69 -2.55 -26.93
N GLY A 25 -3.34 -3.69 -27.51
CA GLY A 25 -3.26 -3.89 -28.95
C GLY A 25 -2.62 -5.23 -29.29
N GLY A 26 -2.52 -5.52 -30.58
CA GLY A 26 -2.02 -6.80 -31.09
C GLY A 26 -3.16 -7.66 -31.64
N TYR A 27 -3.25 -7.76 -32.96
CA TYR A 27 -4.20 -8.67 -33.63
C TYR A 27 -3.45 -9.80 -34.36
N THR A 28 -2.14 -9.64 -34.58
CA THR A 28 -1.31 -10.69 -35.17
C THR A 28 -0.53 -11.46 -34.09
N ALA A 29 -0.58 -12.80 -34.17
CA ALA A 29 0.22 -13.64 -33.28
C ALA A 29 1.70 -13.53 -33.68
N HIS A 30 2.52 -12.98 -32.79
CA HIS A 30 3.96 -12.85 -33.00
C HIS A 30 4.69 -14.02 -32.31
N SER A 31 5.39 -14.87 -33.08
CA SER A 31 5.84 -16.19 -32.61
C SER A 31 7.13 -16.19 -31.79
N THR A 32 7.91 -15.11 -31.76
CA THR A 32 9.11 -14.99 -30.91
C THR A 32 9.34 -13.54 -30.50
N ASN A 33 9.08 -13.20 -29.23
CA ASN A 33 9.45 -11.90 -28.69
C ASN A 33 10.96 -11.87 -28.43
N THR A 34 11.71 -11.13 -29.25
CA THR A 34 13.17 -11.00 -29.15
C THR A 34 13.60 -9.64 -28.60
N ASN A 35 12.64 -8.83 -28.13
CA ASN A 35 12.84 -7.46 -27.63
C ASN A 35 13.69 -6.61 -28.60
N THR A 36 13.40 -6.70 -29.90
CA THR A 36 14.12 -5.95 -30.94
C THR A 36 13.39 -4.67 -31.33
N THR A 37 14.08 -3.77 -32.04
CA THR A 37 13.47 -2.58 -32.65
C THR A 37 12.33 -2.94 -33.63
N TYR A 38 12.45 -4.08 -34.31
CA TYR A 38 11.41 -4.59 -35.21
C TYR A 38 10.14 -4.94 -34.44
N ASP A 39 10.27 -5.69 -33.35
CA ASP A 39 9.14 -6.07 -32.47
C ASP A 39 8.46 -4.82 -31.91
N ARG A 40 9.25 -3.83 -31.48
CA ARG A 40 8.73 -2.54 -31.00
C ARG A 40 7.89 -1.81 -32.06
N ASN A 41 8.33 -1.82 -33.33
CA ASN A 41 7.60 -1.14 -34.40
C ASN A 41 6.28 -1.85 -34.73
N ILE A 42 6.26 -3.19 -34.73
CA ILE A 42 5.02 -3.96 -34.89
C ILE A 42 4.04 -3.62 -33.76
N ILE A 43 4.48 -3.73 -32.51
CA ILE A 43 3.64 -3.41 -31.34
C ILE A 43 3.09 -2.00 -31.47
N SER A 44 3.94 -1.02 -31.80
CA SER A 44 3.54 0.39 -31.92
C SER A 44 2.47 0.62 -32.99
N ASN A 45 2.51 -0.11 -34.11
CA ASN A 45 1.52 -0.01 -35.19
C ASN A 45 0.20 -0.72 -34.87
N GLU A 46 0.18 -1.67 -33.93
CA GLU A 46 -0.99 -2.47 -33.58
C GLU A 46 -1.68 -2.02 -32.27
N ILE A 47 -1.22 -0.93 -31.65
CA ILE A 47 -1.86 -0.34 -30.47
C ILE A 47 -3.24 0.21 -30.84
N SER A 48 -4.26 -0.20 -30.10
CA SER A 48 -5.64 0.27 -30.26
C SER A 48 -6.06 1.25 -29.16
N ILE A 49 -5.53 1.07 -27.94
CA ILE A 49 -5.88 1.90 -26.78
C ILE A 49 -4.61 2.27 -26.03
N VAL A 50 -4.51 3.53 -25.62
CA VAL A 50 -3.46 4.04 -24.73
C VAL A 50 -4.11 4.76 -23.55
N LYS A 51 -3.72 4.36 -22.34
CA LYS A 51 -4.12 5.02 -21.09
C LYS A 51 -2.87 5.55 -20.39
N ARG A 52 -2.87 6.85 -20.08
CA ARG A 52 -1.85 7.45 -19.23
C ARG A 52 -2.04 6.99 -17.78
N ILE A 53 -0.94 6.57 -17.16
CA ILE A 53 -0.88 6.23 -15.73
C ILE A 53 -0.60 7.53 -14.97
N LYS A 54 -1.51 7.91 -14.08
CA LYS A 54 -1.36 9.08 -13.20
C LYS A 54 -0.73 8.67 -11.87
N ARG A 55 -0.27 9.65 -11.09
CA ARG A 55 0.26 9.41 -9.74
C ARG A 55 -0.75 8.68 -8.84
N ASN A 56 -2.03 9.03 -8.94
CA ASN A 56 -3.12 8.40 -8.17
C ASN A 56 -3.54 7.00 -8.65
N ASP A 57 -2.92 6.50 -9.73
CA ASP A 57 -3.12 5.14 -10.27
C ASP A 57 -2.03 4.16 -9.79
N VAL A 58 -1.07 4.62 -8.98
CA VAL A 58 0.04 3.80 -8.46
C VAL A 58 0.15 4.00 -6.95
N VAL A 59 0.49 2.92 -6.23
CA VAL A 59 0.76 2.95 -4.79
C VAL A 59 1.85 1.92 -4.47
N PRO A 60 2.77 2.19 -3.52
CA PRO A 60 3.64 1.17 -2.99
C PRO A 60 2.83 0.12 -2.23
N VAL A 61 3.29 -1.13 -2.28
CA VAL A 61 2.62 -2.24 -1.62
C VAL A 61 3.61 -3.06 -0.81
N ILE A 62 3.10 -3.71 0.24
CA ILE A 62 3.78 -4.75 1.01
C ILE A 62 3.02 -6.07 0.84
N GLN A 63 3.68 -7.19 1.10
CA GLN A 63 3.02 -8.49 1.05
C GLN A 63 1.85 -8.53 2.04
N ARG A 64 0.75 -9.15 1.64
CA ARG A 64 -0.41 -9.28 2.49
C ARG A 64 -0.20 -10.37 3.54
N VAL A 65 -0.28 -9.95 4.80
CA VAL A 65 -0.35 -10.83 5.96
C VAL A 65 -1.60 -10.44 6.74
N ASP A 66 -2.62 -11.29 6.69
CA ASP A 66 -3.82 -11.11 7.51
C ASP A 66 -3.56 -11.66 8.92
N TRP A 67 -4.14 -11.02 9.94
CA TRP A 67 -4.06 -11.54 11.31
C TRP A 67 -4.94 -12.80 11.44
N THR A 68 -4.41 -13.85 12.03
CA THR A 68 -5.14 -15.09 12.31
C THR A 68 -4.84 -15.60 13.71
N SER A 69 -5.89 -15.91 14.46
CA SER A 69 -5.77 -16.50 15.80
C SER A 69 -5.04 -17.83 15.75
N GLY A 70 -4.15 -18.08 16.71
CA GLY A 70 -3.36 -19.31 16.77
C GLY A 70 -2.07 -19.26 15.95
N THR A 71 -1.80 -18.15 15.25
CA THR A 71 -0.55 -17.96 14.49
C THR A 71 0.47 -17.20 15.33
N PRO A 72 1.72 -17.69 15.41
CA PRO A 72 2.81 -16.92 16.02
C PRO A 72 3.30 -15.81 15.07
N TYR A 73 3.52 -14.62 15.61
CA TYR A 73 4.11 -13.49 14.88
C TYR A 73 5.48 -13.13 15.46
N ASN A 74 6.40 -12.65 14.63
CA ASN A 74 7.67 -12.12 15.10
C ASN A 74 7.50 -10.69 15.61
N TYR A 75 8.39 -10.26 16.50
CA TYR A 75 8.48 -8.84 16.83
C TYR A 75 9.40 -8.13 15.82
N PHE A 76 9.12 -6.86 15.60
CA PHE A 76 9.94 -6.00 14.76
C PHE A 76 11.30 -5.78 15.40
N ASN A 77 12.37 -6.06 14.64
CA ASN A 77 13.74 -5.83 15.06
C ASN A 77 14.48 -5.05 13.96
N SER A 78 14.81 -3.79 14.25
CA SER A 78 15.51 -2.92 13.29
C SER A 78 16.93 -3.37 12.94
N LYS A 79 17.50 -4.33 13.68
CA LYS A 79 18.84 -4.88 13.41
C LYS A 79 18.79 -6.15 12.55
N GLN A 80 17.65 -6.83 12.49
CA GLN A 80 17.44 -7.91 11.54
C GLN A 80 17.04 -7.27 10.21
N GLY A 81 17.79 -7.60 9.14
CA GLY A 81 17.50 -7.08 7.80
C GLY A 81 16.12 -7.48 7.29
N ASN A 82 15.73 -6.93 6.14
CA ASN A 82 14.46 -7.23 5.48
C ASN A 82 14.27 -8.73 5.36
N VAL A 83 13.30 -9.28 6.12
CA VAL A 83 12.92 -10.67 5.94
C VAL A 83 11.90 -10.69 4.80
N GLU A 84 12.36 -11.11 3.63
CA GLU A 84 11.54 -11.20 2.40
C GLU A 84 10.46 -12.30 2.46
N ASP A 85 10.34 -12.98 3.59
CA ASP A 85 9.46 -14.13 3.79
C ASP A 85 8.28 -13.74 4.69
N ALA A 86 7.05 -13.89 4.16
CA ALA A 86 5.81 -13.77 4.94
C ALA A 86 5.76 -14.72 6.15
N SER A 87 6.54 -15.80 6.14
CA SER A 87 6.70 -16.71 7.28
C SER A 87 7.34 -16.00 8.49
N TYR A 88 7.98 -14.85 8.29
CA TYR A 88 8.54 -13.98 9.31
C TYR A 88 7.72 -12.68 9.46
N ALA A 89 6.40 -12.80 9.48
CA ALA A 89 5.53 -11.66 9.67
C ALA A 89 5.74 -10.99 11.04
N TYR A 90 6.20 -9.75 11.02
CA TYR A 90 6.24 -8.83 12.17
C TYR A 90 5.14 -7.75 12.08
N TYR A 91 4.24 -7.88 11.11
CA TYR A 91 3.06 -7.05 10.93
C TYR A 91 1.89 -7.91 10.50
N ALA A 92 0.67 -7.43 10.72
CA ALA A 92 -0.55 -8.08 10.27
C ALA A 92 -1.67 -7.06 10.00
N LEU A 93 -2.52 -7.35 9.02
CA LEU A 93 -3.77 -6.65 8.76
C LEU A 93 -4.88 -7.28 9.60
N ALA A 94 -5.48 -6.48 10.48
CA ALA A 94 -6.61 -6.92 11.27
C ALA A 94 -7.95 -6.68 10.55
N SER A 95 -8.99 -7.32 11.07
CA SER A 95 -10.38 -7.25 10.60
C SER A 95 -10.97 -5.83 10.60
N ASN A 96 -10.44 -4.93 11.44
CA ASN A 96 -10.83 -3.52 11.48
C ASN A 96 -10.20 -2.66 10.36
N GLY A 97 -9.41 -3.26 9.47
CA GLY A 97 -8.74 -2.61 8.35
C GLY A 97 -7.46 -1.85 8.74
N ILE A 98 -6.95 -2.05 9.95
CA ILE A 98 -5.71 -1.44 10.43
C ILE A 98 -4.56 -2.43 10.31
N VAL A 99 -3.44 -1.94 9.79
CA VAL A 99 -2.17 -2.69 9.79
C VAL A 99 -1.45 -2.42 11.11
N TYR A 100 -1.13 -3.49 11.82
CA TYR A 100 -0.41 -3.44 13.09
C TYR A 100 1.00 -3.96 12.95
N LEU A 101 1.93 -3.32 13.65
CA LEU A 101 3.31 -3.79 13.84
C LEU A 101 3.42 -4.52 15.17
N CYS A 102 3.95 -5.73 15.17
CA CYS A 102 4.26 -6.47 16.39
C CYS A 102 5.55 -5.91 16.99
N LEU A 103 5.48 -5.35 18.20
CA LEU A 103 6.64 -4.84 18.94
C LEU A 103 7.18 -5.85 19.96
N SER A 104 6.34 -6.78 20.39
CA SER A 104 6.72 -7.87 21.27
C SER A 104 5.77 -9.04 21.08
N ASN A 105 6.31 -10.25 21.05
CA ASN A 105 5.57 -11.49 20.83
C ASN A 105 5.45 -12.38 22.08
N ASN A 106 5.87 -11.87 23.24
CA ASN A 106 5.72 -12.55 24.51
C ASN A 106 5.83 -11.56 25.69
N ASP A 107 5.22 -11.92 26.82
CA ASP A 107 5.17 -11.04 28.01
C ASP A 107 6.52 -10.56 28.52
N LYS A 108 7.56 -11.37 28.34
CA LYS A 108 8.92 -11.14 28.87
C LYS A 108 9.90 -10.66 27.80
N ASN A 109 9.40 -10.42 26.57
CA ASN A 109 10.18 -10.12 25.37
C ASN A 109 11.44 -10.98 25.19
N ARG A 110 11.40 -12.25 25.59
CA ARG A 110 12.55 -13.15 25.46
C ARG A 110 12.61 -13.74 24.06
N SER A 111 13.82 -13.76 23.50
CA SER A 111 14.06 -14.29 22.15
C SER A 111 13.94 -15.81 22.06
N ASP A 112 14.16 -16.55 23.16
CA ASP A 112 14.07 -18.02 23.20
C ASP A 112 12.64 -18.55 23.05
N LEU A 113 11.65 -17.73 23.39
CA LEU A 113 10.22 -18.03 23.25
C LEU A 113 9.61 -17.43 21.97
N SER A 114 10.42 -16.77 21.15
CA SER A 114 9.97 -16.20 19.88
C SER A 114 9.41 -17.31 18.98
N LEU A 115 8.28 -17.05 18.35
CA LEU A 115 7.53 -18.00 17.50
C LEU A 115 6.97 -19.25 18.21
N GLN A 116 7.18 -19.42 19.52
CA GLN A 116 6.60 -20.53 20.28
C GLN A 116 5.24 -20.18 20.89
N ILE A 117 4.94 -18.89 21.01
CA ILE A 117 3.69 -18.38 21.57
C ILE A 117 2.85 -17.85 20.42
N ALA A 118 1.65 -18.39 20.26
CA ALA A 118 0.70 -17.92 19.26
C ALA A 118 -0.05 -16.68 19.75
N SER A 119 -0.30 -15.72 18.86
CA SER A 119 -1.25 -14.64 19.17
C SER A 119 -2.66 -15.21 19.15
N THR A 120 -3.45 -14.88 20.17
CA THR A 120 -4.83 -15.36 20.33
C THR A 120 -5.81 -14.21 20.43
N THR A 121 -5.32 -12.99 20.65
CA THR A 121 -6.15 -11.78 20.75
C THR A 121 -5.84 -10.86 19.58
N GLU A 122 -6.84 -10.66 18.72
CA GLU A 122 -6.70 -9.74 17.57
C GLU A 122 -6.53 -8.29 18.07
N PRO A 123 -5.57 -7.52 17.53
CA PRO A 123 -5.46 -6.13 17.87
C PRO A 123 -6.63 -5.29 17.31
N SER A 124 -7.21 -4.43 18.15
CA SER A 124 -8.41 -3.65 17.82
C SER A 124 -8.29 -2.14 18.09
N HIS A 125 -7.24 -1.66 18.77
CA HIS A 125 -7.05 -0.24 19.07
C HIS A 125 -6.75 0.60 17.82
N SER A 126 -7.23 1.83 17.76
CA SER A 126 -7.10 2.67 16.57
C SER A 126 -5.75 3.36 16.42
N VAL A 127 -5.07 3.66 17.54
CA VAL A 127 -3.84 4.47 17.56
C VAL A 127 -2.88 4.03 18.66
N GLY A 128 -1.59 4.26 18.42
CA GLY A 128 -0.54 4.06 19.42
C GLY A 128 -0.16 2.59 19.61
N ILE A 129 0.26 2.26 20.83
CA ILE A 129 0.77 0.94 21.20
C ILE A 129 -0.13 0.36 22.29
N GLN A 130 -0.50 -0.91 22.15
CA GLN A 130 -1.26 -1.63 23.18
C GLN A 130 -0.76 -3.05 23.37
N LYS A 131 -0.68 -3.46 24.63
CA LYS A 131 -0.43 -4.84 25.04
C LYS A 131 -1.75 -5.57 25.27
N TYR A 132 -1.82 -6.82 24.83
CA TYR A 132 -2.98 -7.69 24.95
C TYR A 132 -2.76 -8.83 25.95
N SER A 133 -3.84 -9.53 26.29
CA SER A 133 -3.84 -10.62 27.27
C SER A 133 -2.99 -11.83 26.88
N ASP A 134 -2.69 -11.99 25.59
CA ASP A 134 -1.82 -13.04 25.06
C ASP A 134 -0.32 -12.69 25.15
N GLY A 135 0.00 -11.53 25.74
CA GLY A 135 1.36 -11.04 25.92
C GLY A 135 1.95 -10.35 24.69
N TYR A 136 1.20 -10.28 23.57
CA TYR A 136 1.60 -9.53 22.40
C TYR A 136 1.44 -8.03 22.62
N THR A 137 2.37 -7.26 22.07
CA THR A 137 2.29 -5.80 22.01
C THR A 137 2.25 -5.38 20.56
N TRP A 138 1.17 -4.71 20.16
CA TRP A 138 0.93 -4.26 18.80
C TRP A 138 0.92 -2.72 18.74
N MET A 139 1.46 -2.17 17.67
CA MET A 139 1.41 -0.74 17.35
C MET A 139 0.56 -0.52 16.09
N ALA A 140 -0.47 0.32 16.17
CA ALA A 140 -1.26 0.71 15.00
C ALA A 140 -0.42 1.59 14.06
N LEU A 141 -0.23 1.16 12.80
CA LEU A 141 0.52 1.91 11.80
C LEU A 141 -0.37 2.85 10.99
N PHE A 142 -1.29 2.26 10.22
CA PHE A 142 -2.22 2.99 9.37
C PHE A 142 -3.48 2.17 9.12
N LYS A 143 -4.54 2.87 8.75
CA LYS A 143 -5.80 2.26 8.33
C LYS A 143 -5.91 2.30 6.82
N ILE A 144 -6.35 1.19 6.21
CA ILE A 144 -6.71 1.16 4.79
C ILE A 144 -8.03 1.91 4.64
N ASP A 145 -7.97 3.04 3.95
CA ASP A 145 -9.12 3.87 3.64
C ASP A 145 -9.77 3.44 2.31
N TYR A 146 -10.86 4.12 1.93
CA TYR A 146 -11.55 3.84 0.67
C TYR A 146 -10.70 4.17 -0.57
N THR A 147 -9.76 5.11 -0.46
CA THR A 147 -8.92 5.47 -1.62
C THR A 147 -7.85 4.41 -1.90
N LEU A 148 -7.32 3.78 -0.85
CA LEU A 148 -6.34 2.69 -0.93
C LEU A 148 -7.00 1.33 -1.17
N SER A 149 -8.25 1.12 -0.77
CA SER A 149 -8.92 -0.19 -0.89
C SER A 149 -8.97 -0.71 -2.32
N LYS A 150 -8.96 0.17 -3.34
CA LYS A 150 -8.88 -0.21 -4.77
C LYS A 150 -7.58 -0.91 -5.16
N PHE A 151 -6.53 -0.76 -4.35
CA PHE A 151 -5.21 -1.37 -4.56
C PHE A 151 -4.96 -2.58 -3.65
N LEU A 152 -5.88 -2.86 -2.71
CA LEU A 152 -5.80 -4.05 -1.88
C LEU A 152 -6.11 -5.29 -2.72
N THR A 153 -5.21 -6.27 -2.70
CA THR A 153 -5.39 -7.54 -3.41
C THR A 153 -5.30 -8.72 -2.44
N SER A 154 -5.42 -9.95 -2.95
CA SER A 154 -5.21 -11.16 -2.14
C SER A 154 -3.78 -11.25 -1.61
N ASN A 155 -2.80 -10.65 -2.31
CA ASN A 155 -1.38 -10.85 -2.04
C ASN A 155 -0.66 -9.58 -1.59
N TRP A 156 -1.29 -8.41 -1.73
CA TRP A 156 -0.64 -7.11 -1.52
C TRP A 156 -1.52 -6.15 -0.71
N ILE A 157 -0.92 -5.51 0.29
CA ILE A 157 -1.49 -4.41 1.08
C ILE A 157 -0.89 -3.09 0.59
N PRO A 158 -1.72 -2.08 0.23
CA PRO A 158 -1.23 -0.77 -0.15
C PRO A 158 -0.75 0.02 1.07
N VAL A 159 0.36 0.76 0.90
CA VAL A 159 0.96 1.58 1.94
C VAL A 159 0.71 3.06 1.62
N PRO A 160 0.08 3.84 2.53
CA PRO A 160 -0.05 5.27 2.36
C PRO A 160 1.32 5.95 2.38
N ILE A 161 1.51 6.93 1.50
CA ILE A 161 2.71 7.77 1.51
C ILE A 161 2.38 9.06 2.26
N LEU A 162 3.20 9.38 3.25
CA LEU A 162 3.01 10.51 4.15
C LEU A 162 2.92 11.87 3.42
N GLU A 163 3.59 12.06 2.27
CA GLU A 163 3.47 13.28 1.47
C GLU A 163 2.01 13.58 1.05
N ASN A 164 1.24 12.53 0.72
CA ASN A 164 -0.18 12.68 0.39
C ASN A 164 -0.99 13.02 1.64
N LEU A 165 -0.69 12.38 2.78
CA LEU A 165 -1.35 12.65 4.06
C LEU A 165 -1.09 14.09 4.56
N PHE A 166 0.13 14.61 4.43
CA PHE A 166 0.46 15.99 4.84
C PHE A 166 -0.02 17.05 3.84
N SER A 167 -0.24 16.70 2.57
CA SER A 167 -0.84 17.63 1.59
C SER A 167 -2.30 17.95 1.91
N GLU A 168 -3.03 17.02 2.53
CA GLU A 168 -4.41 17.22 2.98
C GLU A 168 -4.49 18.08 4.25
N PHE A 169 -3.45 18.06 5.09
CA PHE A 169 -3.35 18.95 6.26
C PHE A 169 -2.79 20.34 5.94
N ASN A 170 -1.96 20.47 4.89
CA ASN A 170 -1.36 21.75 4.49
C ASN A 170 -2.15 22.49 3.41
N THR A 171 -3.05 21.82 2.69
CA THR A 171 -4.10 22.52 1.96
C THR A 171 -5.21 22.79 2.97
N GLY A 172 -5.23 24.01 3.51
CA GLY A 172 -6.27 24.52 4.41
C GLY A 172 -7.64 24.62 3.76
N ASN A 173 -8.07 23.58 3.03
CA ASN A 173 -9.46 23.33 2.74
C ASN A 173 -10.11 22.96 4.06
N SER A 174 -10.44 24.02 4.81
CA SER A 174 -11.47 24.03 5.84
C SER A 174 -12.57 23.05 5.45
N LEU A 175 -13.07 22.29 6.43
CA LEU A 175 -14.20 21.35 6.31
C LEU A 175 -15.39 21.91 5.49
N ASN A 176 -15.47 23.24 5.34
CA ASN A 176 -16.39 23.96 4.47
C ASN A 176 -16.24 23.67 2.96
N GLY A 177 -15.05 23.30 2.45
CA GLY A 177 -14.82 23.04 1.02
C GLY A 177 -15.26 21.65 0.56
N LEU A 178 -15.21 20.65 1.46
CA LEU A 178 -15.71 19.29 1.16
C LEU A 178 -17.25 19.23 1.17
N ALA A 179 -17.91 20.16 1.86
CA ALA A 179 -19.37 20.26 1.86
C ALA A 179 -19.91 20.84 0.53
N THR A 180 -19.19 21.76 -0.11
CA THR A 180 -19.61 22.38 -1.38
C THR A 180 -19.43 21.48 -2.60
N ASP A 181 -18.53 20.50 -2.54
CA ASP A 181 -18.36 19.51 -3.61
C ASP A 181 -19.39 18.36 -3.52
N ILE A 182 -20.01 18.16 -2.35
CA ILE A 182 -21.06 17.15 -2.14
C ILE A 182 -22.46 17.72 -2.47
N CYS A 183 -22.71 19.00 -2.21
CA CYS A 183 -23.93 19.66 -2.67
C CYS A 183 -23.59 20.68 -3.76
N GLY A 184 -23.71 20.28 -5.02
CA GLY A 184 -23.62 21.19 -6.15
C GLY A 184 -24.59 22.36 -5.96
N SER A 185 -24.07 23.53 -5.62
CA SER A 185 -24.87 24.73 -5.42
C SER A 185 -24.77 25.58 -6.68
N SER A 186 -25.85 25.55 -7.46
CA SER A 186 -26.15 26.52 -8.49
C SER A 186 -26.28 27.90 -7.85
N ALA A 187 -25.24 28.71 -7.91
CA ALA A 187 -25.35 30.13 -7.61
C ALA A 187 -26.07 30.82 -8.78
N GLY A 188 -27.39 30.97 -8.65
CA GLY A 188 -28.18 31.83 -9.51
C GLY A 188 -27.69 33.27 -9.41
N VAL A 189 -27.34 33.84 -10.57
CA VAL A 189 -27.15 35.28 -10.73
C VAL A 189 -28.50 35.96 -10.54
N LEU A 190 -28.62 36.85 -9.55
CA LEU A 190 -29.74 37.77 -9.42
C LEU A 190 -29.21 39.18 -9.15
N GLY A 191 -29.61 40.10 -10.05
CA GLY A 191 -29.87 41.51 -9.78
C GLY A 191 -28.69 42.40 -9.50
#